data_AF-A0A822J2Z0-F1
#
_entry.id   AF-A0A822J2Z0-F1
#
_cell.length_a   1.000
_cell.length_b   1.000
_cell.length_c   1.000
_cell.angle_alpha   90.00
_cell.angle_beta   90.00
_cell.angle_gamma   90.00
#
_symmetry.space_group_name_H-M   'P 1'
#
loop_
_entity.id
_entity.type
_entity.pdbx_description
1 polymer ?
#
loop_
_entity_poly.entity_id
_entity_poly.type
_entity_poly.pdbx_seq_one_letter_code
_entity_poly.pdbx_strand_id
1 'polypeptide(L)'
;MMIINIMLILKNMKQIRNNRSNHCANSYYLIAVIIFSLVFFSSLAYATEDNSSHDYNASSNTTNTTNSSTSHIHSNKTANSSLHVHPDTNLSVAFFMKDAGEQIKVNIEDFGIKNPLASEPHGFPVRFFKANAQNISYETLTINASYSEMELEGMDEDKLVISQHEHNNSTWIMLPTIVNKEGNTLETTTDSLSLFAISSHSGNSSEHIYNNTAEIINNSSHNHMDNETKPISVSFIGSGNTKIALELDSRNIPDSPLPGSPIKFFRIDARNLSYYKVNIEVAYPDTELNGTDENNLSILHYANSTWTKLPTEINGDKNTVSASVDSLSLFAISSFSGGGQNMSMDMGIVSDCLRCHGSRTNYSGGMMEEMTPKVNENIMNGSIHADLNNASSDLNRACWACHSNSTTPPAKHPMHNPALTCTSCHIEDTLNLTKKLKPNHLTRHTAESSQVKAAAACILCHNNDVSASGKTINSTVSHYAKYPAVDTKDCVSCHQNKEIGKKWSSPPDPRETVRLANVEKKLVSDEIWKLDQNYSIAISEADKEGQSARIELYYNAKPVKKELVTEGDTFKYDTKLVEDGANKTIIDLGISDIFYGKTVSLVTFRGFVPKHIHTETSVKSIT
;
A
#
# COMPACT_ATOMS: atom_id res chain seq x y z
N MET A 1 -8.93 -44.40 -1.89
CA MET A 1 -10.11 -43.62 -1.44
C MET A 1 -10.68 -42.69 -2.54
N MET A 2 -9.89 -42.31 -3.56
CA MET A 2 -10.31 -41.43 -4.67
C MET A 2 -11.21 -42.11 -5.73
N ILE A 3 -11.15 -43.44 -5.86
CA ILE A 3 -11.95 -44.23 -6.82
C ILE A 3 -13.43 -44.36 -6.39
N ILE A 4 -13.72 -44.26 -5.08
CA ILE A 4 -15.09 -44.39 -4.55
C ILE A 4 -15.92 -43.11 -4.82
N ASN A 5 -15.28 -41.93 -4.86
CA ASN A 5 -15.97 -40.67 -5.17
C ASN A 5 -16.35 -40.54 -6.65
N ILE A 6 -15.57 -41.11 -7.57
CA ILE A 6 -15.89 -41.11 -9.00
C ILE A 6 -17.09 -42.01 -9.31
N MET A 7 -17.25 -43.12 -8.57
CA MET A 7 -18.42 -43.98 -8.71
C MET A 7 -19.71 -43.36 -8.14
N LEU A 8 -19.64 -42.51 -7.11
CA LEU A 8 -20.82 -41.80 -6.59
C LEU A 8 -21.34 -40.73 -7.56
N ILE A 9 -20.43 -40.03 -8.25
CA ILE A 9 -20.80 -39.01 -9.25
C ILE A 9 -21.43 -39.67 -10.48
N LEU A 10 -20.90 -40.82 -10.93
CA LEU A 10 -21.47 -41.57 -12.07
C LEU A 10 -22.83 -42.21 -11.75
N LYS A 11 -23.11 -42.56 -10.48
CA LYS A 11 -24.40 -43.13 -10.08
C LYS A 11 -25.53 -42.09 -10.08
N ASN A 12 -25.22 -40.84 -9.71
CA ASN A 12 -26.20 -39.74 -9.73
C ASN A 12 -26.52 -39.22 -11.14
N MET A 13 -25.61 -39.38 -12.12
CA MET A 13 -25.88 -38.95 -13.50
C MET A 13 -26.80 -39.90 -14.28
N LYS A 14 -27.06 -41.11 -13.78
CA LYS A 14 -28.00 -42.06 -14.42
C LYS A 14 -29.47 -41.72 -14.12
N GLN A 15 -29.74 -40.85 -13.15
CA GLN A 15 -31.11 -40.49 -12.72
C GLN A 15 -31.69 -39.25 -13.43
N ILE A 16 -30.90 -38.56 -14.28
CA ILE A 16 -31.34 -37.36 -15.03
C ILE A 16 -31.69 -37.70 -16.50
N ARG A 17 -31.73 -38.99 -16.89
CA ARG A 17 -31.92 -39.39 -18.30
C ARG A 17 -33.35 -39.72 -18.72
N ASN A 18 -34.35 -39.10 -18.11
CA ASN A 18 -35.75 -39.19 -18.53
C ASN A 18 -36.39 -37.80 -18.62
N ASN A 19 -35.96 -36.97 -19.58
CA ASN A 19 -36.86 -36.04 -20.26
C ASN A 19 -36.27 -35.49 -21.57
N ARG A 20 -37.18 -35.12 -22.46
CA ARG A 20 -37.05 -35.01 -23.92
C ARG A 20 -36.06 -33.96 -24.47
N SER A 21 -35.52 -34.34 -25.64
CA SER A 21 -35.13 -33.56 -26.84
C SER A 21 -34.52 -32.16 -26.67
N ASN A 22 -33.23 -32.05 -27.01
CA ASN A 22 -32.69 -31.00 -27.89
C ASN A 22 -31.28 -31.39 -28.38
N HIS A 23 -31.08 -31.42 -29.70
CA HIS A 23 -29.96 -32.10 -30.34
C HIS A 23 -28.71 -31.22 -30.64
N CYS A 24 -28.61 -30.00 -30.10
CA CYS A 24 -27.51 -29.08 -30.46
C CYS A 24 -26.46 -28.79 -29.37
N ALA A 25 -26.56 -29.38 -28.16
CA ALA A 25 -25.64 -29.09 -27.06
C ALA A 25 -24.46 -30.07 -26.90
N ASN A 26 -24.47 -31.21 -27.61
CA ASN A 26 -23.51 -32.30 -27.35
C ASN A 26 -22.16 -32.16 -28.08
N SER A 27 -22.05 -31.32 -29.11
CA SER A 27 -20.80 -31.20 -29.88
C SER A 27 -19.76 -30.27 -29.20
N TYR A 28 -20.21 -29.25 -28.46
CA TYR A 28 -19.31 -28.32 -27.76
C TYR A 28 -18.71 -28.92 -26.49
N TYR A 29 -19.43 -29.83 -25.83
CA TYR A 29 -18.98 -30.44 -24.59
C TYR A 29 -17.88 -31.49 -24.81
N LEU A 30 -17.93 -32.21 -25.94
CA LEU A 30 -16.90 -33.19 -26.30
C LEU A 30 -15.58 -32.51 -26.69
N ILE A 31 -15.65 -31.34 -27.33
CA ILE A 31 -14.48 -30.53 -27.68
C ILE A 31 -13.82 -29.93 -26.43
N ALA A 32 -14.61 -29.45 -25.46
CA ALA A 32 -14.08 -28.93 -24.20
C ALA A 32 -13.34 -29.99 -23.36
N VAL A 33 -13.82 -31.23 -23.33
CA VAL A 33 -13.18 -32.33 -22.60
C VAL A 33 -11.88 -32.79 -23.29
N ILE A 34 -11.81 -32.75 -24.62
CA ILE A 34 -10.60 -33.09 -25.38
C ILE A 34 -9.53 -32.00 -25.23
N ILE A 35 -9.91 -30.71 -25.24
CA ILE A 35 -8.98 -29.59 -25.00
C ILE A 35 -8.44 -29.61 -23.57
N PHE A 36 -9.29 -29.90 -22.58
CA PHE A 36 -8.86 -29.99 -21.17
C PHE A 36 -7.89 -31.16 -20.92
N SER A 37 -7.98 -32.23 -21.72
CA SER A 37 -7.09 -33.40 -21.61
C SER A 37 -5.74 -33.21 -22.31
N LEU A 38 -5.67 -32.35 -23.34
CA LEU A 38 -4.44 -32.08 -24.09
C LEU A 38 -3.52 -31.05 -23.40
N VAL A 39 -4.08 -30.14 -22.58
CA VAL A 39 -3.28 -29.12 -21.86
C VAL A 39 -2.53 -29.71 -20.65
N PHE A 40 -2.97 -30.84 -20.11
CA PHE A 40 -2.39 -31.41 -18.88
C PHE A 40 -1.32 -32.51 -19.08
N PHE A 41 -0.98 -32.88 -20.32
CA PHE A 41 -0.03 -33.99 -20.59
C PHE A 41 1.26 -33.59 -21.34
N SER A 42 1.55 -32.29 -21.50
CA SER A 42 2.73 -31.81 -22.23
C SER A 42 3.87 -31.30 -21.36
N SER A 43 4.19 -31.99 -20.27
CA SER A 43 5.41 -31.73 -19.49
C SER A 43 6.04 -33.01 -18.96
N LEU A 44 6.50 -33.86 -19.89
CA LEU A 44 7.44 -34.93 -19.58
C LEU A 44 8.31 -35.26 -20.79
N ALA A 45 9.42 -34.54 -20.95
CA ALA A 45 10.69 -34.99 -21.57
C ALA A 45 11.52 -33.77 -22.01
N TYR A 46 12.57 -33.44 -21.24
CA TYR A 46 13.93 -33.21 -21.75
C TYR A 46 14.84 -32.95 -20.54
N ALA A 47 15.71 -33.91 -20.22
CA ALA A 47 16.85 -33.71 -19.36
C ALA A 47 18.06 -34.29 -20.11
N THR A 48 19.00 -33.41 -20.46
CA THR A 48 20.35 -33.77 -20.88
C THR A 48 21.32 -33.33 -19.79
N GLU A 49 22.21 -34.23 -19.44
CA GLU A 49 23.27 -34.14 -18.44
C GLU A 49 24.27 -33.00 -18.77
N ASP A 50 24.72 -32.22 -17.77
CA ASP A 50 26.09 -32.31 -17.24
C ASP A 50 26.45 -31.26 -16.16
N ASN A 51 27.34 -31.70 -15.25
CA ASN A 51 28.13 -31.01 -14.23
C ASN A 51 27.45 -30.41 -12.98
N SER A 52 27.18 -31.29 -12.03
CA SER A 52 27.02 -30.97 -10.60
C SER A 52 28.37 -30.79 -9.89
N SER A 53 28.52 -29.71 -9.11
CA SER A 53 29.28 -29.77 -7.86
C SER A 53 28.28 -29.75 -6.70
N HIS A 54 28.24 -30.84 -5.92
CA HIS A 54 27.44 -30.99 -4.72
C HIS A 54 27.82 -29.96 -3.64
N ASP A 55 26.82 -29.40 -2.97
CA ASP A 55 26.81 -29.28 -1.51
C ASP A 55 25.39 -29.23 -0.94
N TYR A 56 25.28 -29.66 0.32
CA TYR A 56 24.15 -30.30 0.99
C TYR A 56 23.10 -29.36 1.63
N ASN A 57 21.86 -29.87 1.69
CA ASN A 57 20.73 -29.62 2.61
C ASN A 57 20.71 -28.39 3.55
N ALA A 58 19.65 -27.60 3.45
CA ALA A 58 19.05 -26.91 4.60
C ALA A 58 17.51 -27.01 4.59
N SER A 59 16.98 -27.44 5.73
CA SER A 59 15.58 -27.69 6.06
C SER A 59 14.76 -26.40 6.13
N SER A 60 13.58 -26.40 5.50
CA SER A 60 12.60 -25.31 5.62
C SER A 60 11.94 -25.31 7.00
N ASN A 61 12.08 -24.20 7.72
CA ASN A 61 11.30 -23.88 8.91
C ASN A 61 10.53 -22.59 8.66
N THR A 62 9.22 -22.66 8.80
CA THR A 62 8.26 -21.56 8.66
C THR A 62 8.19 -20.72 9.94
N THR A 63 8.32 -19.39 9.82
CA THR A 63 7.44 -18.31 10.36
C THR A 63 8.17 -16.99 10.68
N ASN A 64 7.43 -15.89 10.47
CA ASN A 64 7.60 -14.50 10.96
C ASN A 64 8.57 -13.57 10.23
N THR A 65 7.98 -12.56 9.57
CA THR A 65 8.61 -11.38 8.94
C THR A 65 9.22 -10.44 9.99
N THR A 66 10.38 -10.80 10.51
CA THR A 66 11.33 -9.87 11.13
C THR A 66 12.45 -9.56 10.13
N ASN A 67 12.86 -8.29 10.03
CA ASN A 67 13.95 -7.83 9.17
C ASN A 67 15.17 -8.77 9.30
N SER A 68 15.41 -9.59 8.27
CA SER A 68 16.53 -10.54 8.21
C SER A 68 17.70 -9.86 7.51
N SER A 69 18.85 -9.77 8.19
CA SER A 69 20.12 -9.38 7.57
C SER A 69 20.88 -10.65 7.24
N THR A 70 21.20 -10.84 5.97
CA THR A 70 22.02 -11.98 5.53
C THR A 70 23.42 -11.51 5.16
N SER A 71 24.43 -12.12 5.77
CA SER A 71 25.84 -11.84 5.53
C SER A 71 26.53 -13.05 4.92
N HIS A 72 27.10 -12.89 3.71
CA HIS A 72 27.90 -13.92 3.04
C HIS A 72 29.38 -13.52 2.95
N ILE A 73 30.29 -14.49 3.09
CA ILE A 73 31.75 -14.31 2.93
C ILE A 73 32.20 -15.23 1.80
N HIS A 74 32.78 -14.67 0.74
CA HIS A 74 33.37 -15.43 -0.36
C HIS A 74 34.85 -15.10 -0.53
N SER A 75 35.67 -16.13 -0.74
CA SER A 75 37.07 -15.98 -1.15
C SER A 75 37.14 -16.28 -2.66
N ASN A 76 37.11 -15.25 -3.51
CA ASN A 76 37.18 -15.46 -4.96
C ASN A 76 38.52 -14.94 -5.51
N LYS A 77 39.32 -15.82 -6.12
CA LYS A 77 40.67 -15.50 -6.62
C LYS A 77 40.75 -15.29 -8.14
N THR A 78 39.67 -15.52 -8.88
CA THR A 78 39.69 -15.46 -10.36
C THR A 78 38.30 -15.20 -10.94
N ALA A 79 37.85 -13.93 -10.96
CA ALA A 79 36.91 -13.33 -11.93
C ALA A 79 36.59 -11.87 -11.51
N ASN A 80 36.45 -10.95 -12.48
CA ASN A 80 36.18 -9.51 -12.26
C ASN A 80 34.74 -9.19 -11.80
N SER A 81 33.94 -10.20 -11.43
CA SER A 81 32.54 -10.05 -11.03
C SER A 81 32.21 -10.94 -9.83
N SER A 82 31.53 -10.40 -8.82
CA SER A 82 30.98 -11.16 -7.69
C SER A 82 29.46 -10.99 -7.66
N LEU A 83 28.71 -12.10 -7.73
CA LEU A 83 27.25 -12.12 -7.62
C LEU A 83 26.84 -12.53 -6.21
N HIS A 84 26.02 -11.72 -5.56
CA HIS A 84 25.45 -12.03 -4.25
C HIS A 84 23.93 -12.07 -4.35
N VAL A 85 23.33 -13.18 -3.92
CA VAL A 85 21.90 -13.42 -3.92
C VAL A 85 21.44 -13.51 -2.46
N HIS A 86 20.41 -12.75 -2.10
CA HIS A 86 19.81 -12.87 -0.77
C HIS A 86 18.98 -14.18 -0.73
N PRO A 87 19.14 -15.05 0.28
CA PRO A 87 18.57 -16.40 0.24
C PRO A 87 17.04 -16.44 0.37
N ASP A 88 16.45 -15.41 0.96
CA ASP A 88 15.02 -15.36 1.26
C ASP A 88 14.23 -14.40 0.34
N THR A 89 14.92 -13.72 -0.59
CA THR A 89 14.31 -12.72 -1.48
C THR A 89 14.94 -12.83 -2.86
N ASN A 90 14.19 -12.72 -3.97
CA ASN A 90 14.81 -12.66 -5.30
C ASN A 90 15.44 -11.27 -5.56
N LEU A 91 16.29 -10.84 -4.64
CA LEU A 91 17.12 -9.66 -4.71
C LEU A 91 18.58 -10.12 -4.83
N SER A 92 19.25 -9.63 -5.85
CA SER A 92 20.66 -9.89 -6.08
C SER A 92 21.41 -8.60 -6.41
N VAL A 93 22.66 -8.55 -5.96
CA VAL A 93 23.59 -7.47 -6.26
C VAL A 93 24.86 -8.07 -6.83
N ALA A 94 25.22 -7.63 -8.04
CA ALA A 94 26.45 -8.01 -8.70
C ALA A 94 27.44 -6.84 -8.68
N PHE A 95 28.67 -7.06 -8.23
CA PHE A 95 29.71 -6.04 -8.17
C PHE A 95 30.69 -6.20 -9.33
N PHE A 96 30.99 -5.10 -10.03
CA PHE A 96 32.09 -5.02 -10.98
C PHE A 96 33.33 -4.44 -10.30
N MET A 97 34.31 -5.30 -10.01
CA MET A 97 35.43 -4.99 -9.12
C MET A 97 36.57 -4.28 -9.87
N LYS A 98 37.19 -3.28 -9.24
CA LYS A 98 38.39 -2.61 -9.80
C LYS A 98 39.65 -3.45 -9.63
N ASP A 99 39.77 -4.10 -8.48
CA ASP A 99 40.93 -4.90 -8.09
C ASP A 99 40.50 -6.25 -7.48
N ALA A 100 41.34 -7.27 -7.61
CA ALA A 100 41.14 -8.57 -6.96
C ALA A 100 41.42 -8.45 -5.45
N GLY A 101 40.43 -8.05 -4.67
CA GLY A 101 40.51 -7.96 -3.21
C GLY A 101 40.36 -9.31 -2.49
N GLU A 102 41.00 -9.46 -1.34
CA GLU A 102 40.79 -10.61 -0.46
C GLU A 102 39.49 -10.45 0.35
N GLN A 103 38.60 -11.44 0.24
CA GLN A 103 37.35 -11.63 0.98
C GLN A 103 36.40 -10.43 1.03
N ILE A 104 35.38 -10.50 0.18
CA ILE A 104 34.30 -9.52 0.11
C ILE A 104 33.20 -9.94 1.09
N LYS A 105 32.80 -9.00 1.96
CA LYS A 105 31.59 -9.13 2.78
C LYS A 105 30.51 -8.20 2.24
N VAL A 106 29.47 -8.78 1.66
CA VAL A 106 28.25 -8.08 1.23
C VAL A 106 27.13 -8.39 2.21
N ASN A 107 26.39 -7.35 2.60
CA ASN A 107 25.18 -7.44 3.40
C ASN A 107 24.04 -6.76 2.63
N ILE A 108 22.99 -7.52 2.36
CA ILE A 108 21.76 -7.00 1.76
C ILE A 108 20.68 -7.09 2.85
N GLU A 109 20.06 -5.96 3.14
CA GLU A 109 18.96 -5.85 4.11
C GLU A 109 17.68 -5.54 3.34
N ASP A 110 16.68 -6.43 3.39
CA ASP A 110 15.36 -6.19 2.82
C ASP A 110 14.40 -5.68 3.90
N PHE A 111 13.81 -4.50 3.68
CA PHE A 111 12.86 -3.88 4.61
C PHE A 111 11.40 -4.08 4.17
N GLY A 112 11.14 -4.76 3.06
CA GLY A 112 9.80 -4.92 2.50
C GLY A 112 9.17 -3.55 2.23
N ILE A 113 7.90 -3.38 2.60
CA ILE A 113 7.17 -2.11 2.43
C ILE A 113 7.55 -1.00 3.42
N LYS A 114 8.47 -1.27 4.37
CA LYS A 114 8.78 -0.32 5.44
C LYS A 114 9.94 0.58 5.03
N ASN A 115 9.66 1.85 4.82
CA ASN A 115 10.69 2.86 4.62
C ASN A 115 11.49 3.05 5.93
N PRO A 116 12.81 2.78 5.96
CA PRO A 116 13.63 3.02 7.16
C PRO A 116 14.00 4.50 7.35
N LEU A 117 13.62 5.38 6.43
CA LEU A 117 13.87 6.83 6.46
C LEU A 117 12.56 7.62 6.56
N ALA A 118 12.68 8.90 6.90
CA ALA A 118 11.55 9.82 6.95
C ALA A 118 11.22 10.46 5.58
N SER A 119 12.16 10.47 4.63
CA SER A 119 11.95 10.96 3.27
C SER A 119 11.40 9.84 2.39
N GLU A 120 10.35 10.16 1.62
CA GLU A 120 9.73 9.20 0.70
C GLU A 120 10.40 9.22 -0.69
N PRO A 121 10.53 8.07 -1.35
CA PRO A 121 10.98 8.00 -2.74
C PRO A 121 9.95 8.63 -3.69
N HIS A 122 10.36 8.86 -4.93
CA HIS A 122 9.43 9.31 -5.98
C HIS A 122 8.42 8.20 -6.29
N GLY A 123 7.14 8.55 -6.40
CA GLY A 123 6.07 7.60 -6.69
C GLY A 123 5.56 6.82 -5.46
N PHE A 124 4.79 5.76 -5.70
CA PHE A 124 4.27 4.88 -4.64
C PHE A 124 5.29 3.79 -4.33
N PRO A 125 5.86 3.72 -3.12
CA PRO A 125 6.85 2.71 -2.78
C PRO A 125 6.23 1.32 -2.70
N VAL A 126 6.89 0.37 -3.36
CA VAL A 126 6.54 -1.05 -3.38
C VAL A 126 7.42 -1.83 -2.40
N ARG A 127 8.73 -1.56 -2.39
CA ARG A 127 9.70 -2.27 -1.54
C ARG A 127 10.95 -1.42 -1.28
N PHE A 128 11.56 -1.59 -0.12
CA PHE A 128 12.82 -0.96 0.28
C PHE A 128 13.87 -2.01 0.61
N PHE A 129 15.11 -1.78 0.17
CA PHE A 129 16.24 -2.63 0.53
C PHE A 129 17.54 -1.82 0.56
N LYS A 130 18.54 -2.28 1.30
CA LYS A 130 19.85 -1.63 1.41
C LYS A 130 20.95 -2.61 1.04
N ALA A 131 21.84 -2.17 0.15
CA ALA A 131 23.05 -2.91 -0.18
C ALA A 131 24.22 -2.26 0.54
N ASN A 132 24.97 -3.05 1.30
CA ASN A 132 26.22 -2.64 1.94
C ASN A 132 27.33 -3.64 1.58
N ALA A 133 28.55 -3.14 1.45
CA ALA A 133 29.72 -3.97 1.33
C ALA A 133 30.90 -3.35 2.09
N GLN A 134 31.78 -4.21 2.61
CA GLN A 134 32.98 -3.81 3.33
C GLN A 134 34.22 -4.35 2.62
N ASN A 135 35.30 -3.58 2.68
CA ASN A 135 36.61 -3.93 2.14
C ASN A 135 36.63 -4.21 0.62
N ILE A 136 35.83 -3.47 -0.15
CA ILE A 136 35.81 -3.59 -1.61
C ILE A 136 36.04 -2.27 -2.33
N SER A 137 36.75 -2.37 -3.46
CA SER A 137 36.85 -1.34 -4.48
C SER A 137 36.09 -1.84 -5.71
N TYR A 138 34.98 -1.19 -6.04
CA TYR A 138 34.16 -1.51 -7.21
C TYR A 138 34.02 -0.26 -8.09
N GLU A 139 33.70 -0.48 -9.36
CA GLU A 139 33.39 0.59 -10.32
C GLU A 139 31.90 0.83 -10.39
N THR A 140 31.14 -0.25 -10.55
CA THR A 140 29.68 -0.25 -10.60
C THR A 140 29.14 -1.48 -9.90
N LEU A 141 27.87 -1.41 -9.51
CA LEU A 141 27.09 -2.55 -9.05
C LEU A 141 25.79 -2.61 -9.86
N THR A 142 25.41 -3.82 -10.25
CA THR A 142 24.14 -4.13 -10.88
C THR A 142 23.20 -4.68 -9.81
N ILE A 143 22.02 -4.06 -9.69
CA ILE A 143 20.95 -4.51 -8.80
C ILE A 143 19.92 -5.21 -9.66
N ASN A 144 19.55 -6.43 -9.28
CA ASN A 144 18.41 -7.13 -9.85
C ASN A 144 17.44 -7.49 -8.73
N ALA A 145 16.22 -6.98 -8.81
CA ALA A 145 15.20 -7.15 -7.79
C ALA A 145 13.91 -7.69 -8.40
N SER A 146 13.36 -8.76 -7.84
CA SER A 146 12.02 -9.22 -8.23
C SER A 146 10.91 -8.46 -7.52
N TYR A 147 9.77 -8.39 -8.17
CA TYR A 147 8.50 -8.00 -7.56
C TYR A 147 7.47 -9.11 -7.72
N SER A 148 6.34 -8.98 -7.03
CA SER A 148 5.16 -9.82 -7.21
C SER A 148 3.94 -8.97 -7.53
N GLU A 149 3.02 -9.50 -8.33
CA GLU A 149 1.73 -8.87 -8.64
C GLU A 149 0.95 -8.44 -7.39
N MET A 150 1.12 -9.18 -6.29
CA MET A 150 0.48 -8.85 -5.01
C MET A 150 1.07 -7.58 -4.39
N GLU A 151 2.37 -7.35 -4.49
CA GLU A 151 3.04 -6.13 -4.01
C GLU A 151 2.66 -4.91 -4.86
N LEU A 152 2.25 -5.12 -6.11
CA LEU A 152 1.86 -4.05 -7.00
C LEU A 152 0.48 -3.48 -6.70
N GLU A 153 -0.41 -4.21 -6.02
CA GLU A 153 -1.79 -3.76 -5.73
C GLU A 153 -2.53 -3.19 -6.97
N GLY A 154 -2.23 -3.72 -8.18
CA GLY A 154 -2.78 -3.26 -9.45
C GLY A 154 -2.06 -2.07 -10.11
N MET A 155 -0.88 -1.70 -9.61
CA MET A 155 0.03 -0.76 -10.27
C MET A 155 0.57 -1.34 -11.58
N ASP A 156 0.77 -0.48 -12.57
CA ASP A 156 1.33 -0.84 -13.87
C ASP A 156 2.82 -1.16 -13.75
N GLU A 157 3.23 -2.35 -14.21
CA GLU A 157 4.62 -2.81 -14.17
C GLU A 157 5.56 -1.91 -14.99
N ASP A 158 5.08 -1.31 -16.09
CA ASP A 158 5.88 -0.39 -16.92
C ASP A 158 6.31 0.88 -16.16
N LYS A 159 5.65 1.14 -15.03
CA LYS A 159 5.87 2.33 -14.20
C LYS A 159 6.86 2.11 -13.08
N LEU A 160 7.35 0.89 -12.91
CA LEU A 160 8.27 0.57 -11.83
C LEU A 160 9.67 1.11 -12.10
N VAL A 161 10.22 1.78 -11.10
CA VAL A 161 11.58 2.32 -11.12
C VAL A 161 12.31 1.95 -9.83
N ILE A 162 13.63 1.78 -9.92
CA ILE A 162 14.50 1.69 -8.75
C ILE A 162 15.03 3.09 -8.45
N SER A 163 14.75 3.58 -7.25
CA SER A 163 15.30 4.83 -6.72
C SER A 163 16.41 4.55 -5.72
N GLN A 164 17.44 5.39 -5.71
CA GLN A 164 18.56 5.38 -4.78
C GLN A 164 18.47 6.58 -3.85
N HIS A 165 18.57 6.35 -2.54
CA HIS A 165 18.65 7.43 -1.56
C HIS A 165 20.08 8.00 -1.51
N GLU A 166 20.24 9.31 -1.51
CA GLU A 166 21.54 9.96 -1.35
C GLU A 166 21.69 10.52 0.08
N HIS A 167 22.60 9.93 0.86
CA HIS A 167 22.70 10.20 2.30
C HIS A 167 23.03 11.66 2.61
N ASN A 168 23.80 12.33 1.75
CA ASN A 168 24.30 13.68 2.00
C ASN A 168 23.21 14.76 1.93
N ASN A 169 22.17 14.55 1.13
CA ASN A 169 21.10 15.54 0.93
C ASN A 169 19.72 15.01 1.34
N SER A 170 19.61 13.75 1.80
CA SER A 170 18.35 13.11 2.16
C SER A 170 17.34 13.07 1.00
N THR A 171 17.82 13.03 -0.24
CA THR A 171 16.97 12.97 -1.44
C THR A 171 16.98 11.59 -2.07
N TRP A 172 15.93 11.28 -2.82
CA TRP A 172 15.85 10.08 -3.65
C TRP A 172 16.12 10.43 -5.10
N ILE A 173 16.88 9.58 -5.79
CA ILE A 173 17.27 9.73 -7.19
C ILE A 173 16.77 8.52 -7.95
N MET A 174 15.96 8.72 -8.98
CA MET A 174 15.53 7.62 -9.86
C MET A 174 16.74 7.12 -10.67
N LEU A 175 16.92 5.81 -10.73
CA LEU A 175 17.93 5.17 -11.55
C LEU A 175 17.32 4.66 -12.86
N PRO A 176 18.10 4.66 -13.97
CA PRO A 176 17.68 3.98 -15.19
C PRO A 176 17.37 2.52 -14.90
N THR A 177 16.12 2.12 -15.08
CA THR A 177 15.61 0.81 -14.67
C THR A 177 15.06 0.06 -15.87
N ILE A 178 15.48 -1.19 -16.05
CA ILE A 178 14.96 -2.11 -17.06
C ILE A 178 13.94 -3.01 -16.37
N VAL A 179 12.69 -3.01 -16.83
CA VAL A 179 11.62 -3.87 -16.31
C VAL A 179 11.47 -5.10 -17.22
N ASN A 180 11.57 -6.28 -16.63
CA ASN A 180 11.27 -7.56 -17.29
C ASN A 180 9.99 -8.16 -16.70
N LYS A 181 8.87 -7.93 -17.39
CA LYS A 181 7.54 -8.41 -16.96
C LYS A 181 7.41 -9.93 -16.96
N GLU A 182 7.99 -10.62 -17.94
CA GLU A 182 7.90 -12.09 -17.98
C GLU A 182 8.63 -12.74 -16.80
N GLY A 183 9.71 -12.10 -16.33
CA GLY A 183 10.48 -12.54 -15.16
C GLY A 183 10.04 -11.93 -13.83
N ASN A 184 9.14 -10.94 -13.85
CA ASN A 184 8.84 -10.06 -12.72
C ASN A 184 10.10 -9.49 -12.06
N THR A 185 11.07 -9.01 -12.85
CA THR A 185 12.34 -8.45 -12.34
C THR A 185 12.60 -7.03 -12.84
N LEU A 186 13.32 -6.27 -12.00
CA LEU A 186 13.87 -4.95 -12.32
C LEU A 186 15.38 -5.03 -12.27
N GLU A 187 16.04 -4.40 -13.23
CA GLU A 187 17.50 -4.28 -13.27
C GLU A 187 17.94 -2.82 -13.36
N THR A 188 18.93 -2.44 -12.56
CA THR A 188 19.58 -1.12 -12.66
C THR A 188 21.07 -1.21 -12.35
N THR A 189 21.83 -0.17 -12.69
CA THR A 189 23.24 -0.04 -12.36
C THR A 189 23.51 1.27 -11.61
N THR A 190 24.40 1.22 -10.61
CA THR A 190 24.82 2.38 -9.82
C THR A 190 26.27 2.21 -9.36
N ASP A 191 26.92 3.27 -8.95
CA ASP A 191 28.28 3.30 -8.39
C ASP A 191 28.29 3.54 -6.88
N SER A 192 27.11 3.55 -6.24
CA SER A 192 26.98 3.86 -4.82
C SER A 192 26.18 2.80 -4.07
N LEU A 193 26.70 2.39 -2.92
CA LEU A 193 26.01 1.55 -1.95
C LEU A 193 25.09 2.43 -1.11
N SER A 194 23.78 2.16 -1.18
CA SER A 194 22.80 2.95 -0.44
C SER A 194 21.56 2.14 -0.06
N LEU A 195 20.58 2.85 0.48
CA LEU A 195 19.19 2.42 0.51
C LEU A 195 18.55 2.65 -0.86
N PHE A 196 17.80 1.67 -1.31
CA PHE A 196 17.06 1.65 -2.56
C PHE A 196 15.57 1.43 -2.29
N ALA A 197 14.75 1.90 -3.22
CA ALA A 197 13.32 1.67 -3.22
C ALA A 197 12.89 1.25 -4.63
N ILE A 198 12.02 0.25 -4.72
CA ILE A 198 11.20 0.02 -5.91
C ILE A 198 9.94 0.85 -5.71
N SER A 199 9.61 1.72 -6.65
CA SER A 199 8.38 2.51 -6.60
C SER A 199 7.68 2.51 -7.95
N SER A 200 6.35 2.57 -7.93
CA SER A 200 5.56 2.83 -9.14
C SER A 200 5.42 4.32 -9.34
N HIS A 201 5.91 4.79 -10.48
CA HIS A 201 5.84 6.19 -10.85
C HIS A 201 4.69 6.40 -11.84
N SER A 202 3.64 7.10 -11.44
CA SER A 202 2.40 7.24 -12.23
C SER A 202 2.60 7.81 -13.64
N GLY A 203 3.76 8.37 -13.96
CA GLY A 203 4.10 9.02 -15.22
C GLY A 203 4.97 8.24 -16.22
N ASN A 204 5.52 7.07 -15.89
CA ASN A 204 6.48 6.40 -16.79
C ASN A 204 5.75 5.54 -17.85
N SER A 205 5.60 6.06 -19.06
CA SER A 205 5.33 5.21 -20.22
C SER A 205 6.66 4.87 -20.87
N SER A 206 6.93 3.60 -21.08
CA SER A 206 8.13 3.08 -21.76
C SER A 206 8.26 3.48 -23.25
N GLU A 207 7.36 4.31 -23.79
CA GLU A 207 7.56 4.98 -25.07
C GLU A 207 8.48 6.19 -24.89
N HIS A 208 9.78 5.97 -25.16
CA HIS A 208 10.85 6.95 -25.40
C HIS A 208 11.61 7.53 -24.20
N ILE A 209 12.32 6.69 -23.43
CA ILE A 209 13.52 7.15 -22.70
C ILE A 209 14.75 6.90 -23.58
N TYR A 210 15.21 7.92 -24.30
CA TYR A 210 16.46 7.90 -25.05
C TYR A 210 17.61 8.49 -24.21
N ASN A 211 18.35 7.63 -23.50
CA ASN A 211 19.55 8.04 -22.76
C ASN A 211 20.74 8.22 -23.73
N ASN A 212 20.88 9.39 -24.35
CA ASN A 212 22.09 9.70 -25.11
C ASN A 212 23.18 10.25 -24.17
N THR A 213 24.24 9.47 -23.96
CA THR A 213 25.39 9.85 -23.13
C THR A 213 26.53 10.33 -24.03
N ALA A 214 26.72 11.65 -24.16
CA ALA A 214 27.83 12.21 -24.91
C ALA A 214 28.91 12.79 -23.97
N GLU A 215 30.18 12.61 -24.35
CA GLU A 215 31.34 13.19 -23.66
C GLU A 215 31.62 14.60 -24.21
N ILE A 216 31.61 15.61 -23.33
CA ILE A 216 31.81 17.02 -23.71
C ILE A 216 33.26 17.45 -23.46
N ILE A 217 33.81 18.22 -24.41
CA ILE A 217 35.08 18.97 -24.28
C ILE A 217 34.71 20.46 -24.27
N ASN A 218 35.19 21.20 -23.26
CA ASN A 218 34.95 22.63 -22.96
C ASN A 218 34.32 23.49 -24.10
N ASN A 219 33.20 24.16 -23.79
CA ASN A 219 32.45 25.09 -24.67
C ASN A 219 31.76 24.47 -25.90
N SER A 220 31.48 23.16 -25.93
CA SER A 220 30.67 22.58 -27.00
C SER A 220 29.16 22.65 -26.73
N SER A 221 28.39 22.96 -27.78
CA SER A 221 26.93 22.84 -27.79
C SER A 221 26.56 21.39 -28.05
N HIS A 222 25.64 20.82 -27.27
CA HIS A 222 25.10 19.49 -27.54
C HIS A 222 23.67 19.60 -28.06
N ASN A 223 23.46 19.08 -29.27
CA ASN A 223 22.15 19.04 -29.90
C ASN A 223 21.63 17.60 -29.79
N HIS A 224 20.53 17.40 -29.09
CA HIS A 224 19.85 16.11 -29.05
C HIS A 224 18.73 16.11 -30.09
N MET A 225 18.80 15.18 -31.06
CA MET A 225 17.74 14.97 -32.04
C MET A 225 16.94 13.74 -31.62
N ASP A 226 15.66 13.94 -31.32
CA ASP A 226 14.68 12.87 -31.31
C ASP A 226 14.33 12.52 -32.77
N ASN A 227 14.17 11.24 -33.08
CA ASN A 227 14.08 10.74 -34.46
C ASN A 227 12.79 11.15 -35.18
N GLU A 228 11.79 11.74 -34.50
CA GLU A 228 10.52 12.12 -35.13
C GLU A 228 10.01 13.54 -34.80
N THR A 229 10.62 14.28 -33.86
CA THR A 229 10.28 15.69 -33.60
C THR A 229 11.51 16.57 -33.35
N LYS A 230 11.46 17.83 -33.81
CA LYS A 230 12.58 18.80 -33.82
C LYS A 230 13.26 18.96 -32.44
N PRO A 231 14.57 19.27 -32.40
CA PRO A 231 15.44 19.02 -31.26
C PRO A 231 15.25 19.99 -30.06
N ILE A 232 15.52 19.45 -28.87
CA ILE A 232 15.97 20.24 -27.71
C ILE A 232 17.50 20.35 -27.81
N SER A 233 18.02 21.57 -27.85
CA SER A 233 19.44 21.88 -27.77
C SER A 233 19.76 22.45 -26.39
N VAL A 234 20.80 21.92 -25.77
CA VAL A 234 21.30 22.42 -24.50
C VAL A 234 22.78 22.70 -24.63
N SER A 235 23.17 23.95 -24.40
CA SER A 235 24.56 24.40 -24.43
C SER A 235 25.00 24.78 -23.02
N PHE A 236 26.01 24.08 -22.51
CA PHE A 236 26.58 24.32 -21.20
C PHE A 236 27.76 25.26 -21.32
N ILE A 237 27.82 26.27 -20.45
CA ILE A 237 28.98 27.15 -20.32
C ILE A 237 29.64 26.85 -18.98
N GLY A 238 30.81 26.20 -19.03
CA GLY A 238 31.51 25.65 -17.87
C GLY A 238 32.88 25.09 -18.19
N SER A 239 33.56 24.56 -17.18
CA SER A 239 34.88 23.93 -17.28
C SER A 239 34.83 22.49 -16.80
N GLY A 240 35.29 21.54 -17.62
CA GLY A 240 35.39 20.12 -17.28
C GLY A 240 34.87 19.21 -18.40
N ASN A 241 35.34 17.96 -18.40
CA ASN A 241 34.83 16.91 -19.29
C ASN A 241 33.77 16.09 -18.54
N THR A 242 32.59 15.91 -19.14
CA THR A 242 31.47 15.23 -18.45
C THR A 242 30.55 14.47 -19.38
N LYS A 243 29.75 13.59 -18.77
CA LYS A 243 28.58 12.92 -19.35
C LYS A 243 27.32 13.70 -18.98
N ILE A 244 26.53 14.08 -19.98
CA ILE A 244 25.25 14.78 -19.80
C ILE A 244 24.12 13.82 -20.19
N ALA A 245 23.04 13.82 -19.42
CA ALA A 245 21.83 13.06 -19.71
C ALA A 245 20.68 14.05 -19.94
N LEU A 246 20.20 14.14 -21.18
CA LEU A 246 19.00 14.89 -21.48
C LEU A 246 17.82 13.92 -21.45
N GLU A 247 16.81 14.20 -20.61
CA GLU A 247 15.61 13.37 -20.52
C GLU A 247 14.40 14.18 -20.99
N LEU A 248 13.88 13.85 -22.18
CA LEU A 248 12.62 14.41 -22.64
C LEU A 248 11.48 13.68 -21.94
N ASP A 249 10.97 14.27 -20.88
CA ASP A 249 9.80 13.74 -20.20
C ASP A 249 8.57 14.56 -20.56
N SER A 250 7.68 13.97 -21.36
CA SER A 250 6.42 14.60 -21.78
C SER A 250 5.31 14.49 -20.74
N ARG A 251 5.49 13.75 -19.63
CA ARG A 251 4.40 13.36 -18.71
C ARG A 251 4.69 13.60 -17.22
N ASN A 252 5.92 13.93 -16.82
CA ASN A 252 6.22 14.35 -15.46
C ASN A 252 5.78 15.79 -15.17
N ILE A 253 4.49 15.93 -14.86
CA ILE A 253 3.92 17.18 -14.35
C ILE A 253 4.05 17.14 -12.81
N PRO A 254 4.82 18.03 -12.18
CA PRO A 254 4.87 18.14 -10.73
C PRO A 254 3.49 18.56 -10.20
N ASP A 255 3.19 18.21 -8.94
CA ASP A 255 1.90 18.53 -8.29
C ASP A 255 1.57 20.03 -8.27
N SER A 256 2.56 20.89 -8.51
CA SER A 256 2.39 22.33 -8.64
C SER A 256 1.75 22.69 -9.99
N PRO A 257 0.58 23.36 -10.01
CA PRO A 257 -0.09 23.72 -11.25
C PRO A 257 0.81 24.62 -12.10
N LEU A 258 1.02 24.22 -13.35
CA LEU A 258 1.81 24.98 -14.30
C LEU A 258 1.09 26.31 -14.63
N PRO A 259 1.77 27.47 -14.52
CA PRO A 259 1.22 28.72 -15.03
C PRO A 259 1.01 28.68 -16.54
N GLY A 260 -0.16 29.11 -17.02
CA GLY A 260 -0.51 29.11 -18.44
C GLY A 260 -0.98 27.74 -18.96
N SER A 261 -1.06 27.61 -20.28
CA SER A 261 -1.41 26.34 -20.93
C SER A 261 -0.14 25.57 -21.32
N PRO A 262 0.13 24.38 -20.74
CA PRO A 262 1.32 23.60 -21.07
C PRO A 262 1.33 23.21 -22.55
N ILE A 263 2.49 23.36 -23.17
CA ILE A 263 2.78 22.88 -24.52
C ILE A 263 3.70 21.65 -24.46
N LYS A 264 4.78 21.72 -23.67
CA LYS A 264 5.81 20.68 -23.61
C LYS A 264 6.52 20.66 -22.27
N PHE A 265 6.92 19.49 -21.79
CA PHE A 265 7.76 19.30 -20.60
C PHE A 265 9.08 18.66 -21.02
N PHE A 266 10.15 18.96 -20.29
CA PHE A 266 11.46 18.34 -20.48
C PHE A 266 12.32 18.51 -19.24
N ARG A 267 13.24 17.57 -19.02
CA ARG A 267 14.17 17.60 -17.89
C ARG A 267 15.60 17.61 -18.40
N ILE A 268 16.44 18.40 -17.73
CA ILE A 268 17.86 18.44 -18.01
C ILE A 268 18.57 18.03 -16.73
N ASP A 269 19.35 16.95 -16.76
CA ASP A 269 20.20 16.53 -15.66
C ASP A 269 21.66 16.40 -16.14
N ALA A 270 22.62 16.70 -15.27
CA ALA A 270 24.03 16.46 -15.55
C ALA A 270 24.71 15.96 -14.28
N ARG A 271 25.64 15.02 -14.44
CA ARG A 271 26.46 14.51 -13.34
C ARG A 271 27.91 14.94 -13.53
N ASN A 272 28.58 15.27 -12.43
CA ASN A 272 29.99 15.67 -12.40
C ASN A 272 30.35 16.91 -13.24
N LEU A 273 29.37 17.79 -13.50
CA LEU A 273 29.56 19.01 -14.29
C LEU A 273 29.60 20.25 -13.41
N SER A 274 30.70 21.01 -13.54
CA SER A 274 30.78 22.38 -13.06
C SER A 274 30.39 23.32 -14.21
N TYR A 275 29.19 23.87 -14.13
CA TYR A 275 28.66 24.88 -15.04
C TYR A 275 28.28 26.12 -14.23
N TYR A 276 28.33 27.29 -14.87
CA TYR A 276 27.79 28.52 -14.27
C TYR A 276 26.57 29.03 -15.02
N LYS A 277 26.30 28.50 -16.22
CA LYS A 277 25.16 28.87 -17.05
C LYS A 277 24.85 27.76 -18.04
N VAL A 278 23.56 27.53 -18.28
CA VAL A 278 23.05 26.61 -19.29
C VAL A 278 22.10 27.38 -20.19
N ASN A 279 22.32 27.32 -21.50
CA ASN A 279 21.40 27.86 -22.49
C ASN A 279 20.56 26.71 -23.03
N ILE A 280 19.25 26.89 -22.95
CA ILE A 280 18.24 25.96 -23.42
C ILE A 280 17.65 26.55 -24.69
N GLU A 281 17.56 25.77 -25.76
CA GLU A 281 16.80 26.10 -26.96
C GLU A 281 15.89 24.90 -27.29
N VAL A 282 14.59 25.15 -27.41
CA VAL A 282 13.60 24.10 -27.67
C VAL A 282 12.83 24.47 -28.92
N ALA A 283 12.80 23.55 -29.88
CA ALA A 283 11.95 23.68 -31.05
C ALA A 283 10.49 23.28 -30.74
N TYR A 284 9.55 24.00 -31.34
CA TYR A 284 8.12 23.70 -31.32
C TYR A 284 7.56 23.65 -32.75
N PRO A 285 6.82 22.62 -33.16
CA PRO A 285 6.07 22.65 -34.41
C PRO A 285 4.74 23.42 -34.23
N ASP A 286 4.26 24.08 -35.28
CA ASP A 286 2.97 24.81 -35.26
C ASP A 286 1.80 23.91 -34.86
N THR A 287 1.90 22.61 -35.15
CA THR A 287 0.92 21.60 -34.75
C THR A 287 0.85 21.40 -33.24
N GLU A 288 1.96 21.54 -32.51
CA GLU A 288 1.96 21.48 -31.03
C GLU A 288 1.30 22.72 -30.40
N LEU A 289 1.28 23.86 -31.11
CA LEU A 289 0.67 25.09 -30.60
C LEU A 289 -0.85 25.08 -30.62
N ASN A 290 -1.47 24.23 -31.45
CA ASN A 290 -2.94 24.12 -31.58
C ASN A 290 -3.64 25.50 -31.72
N GLY A 291 -3.06 26.40 -32.53
CA GLY A 291 -3.57 27.76 -32.75
C GLY A 291 -3.18 28.80 -31.69
N THR A 292 -2.35 28.43 -30.72
CA THR A 292 -1.73 29.37 -29.77
C THR A 292 -0.79 30.32 -30.51
N ASP A 293 -0.88 31.61 -30.21
CA ASP A 293 0.08 32.62 -30.68
C ASP A 293 1.46 32.38 -30.05
N GLU A 294 2.45 32.12 -30.89
CA GLU A 294 3.81 31.82 -30.49
C GLU A 294 4.47 32.94 -29.68
N ASN A 295 4.05 34.19 -29.84
CA ASN A 295 4.58 35.33 -29.08
C ASN A 295 4.23 35.26 -27.58
N ASN A 296 3.32 34.35 -27.22
CA ASN A 296 2.89 34.12 -25.85
C ASN A 296 3.59 32.94 -25.17
N LEU A 297 4.53 32.28 -25.85
CA LEU A 297 5.29 31.17 -25.30
C LEU A 297 6.31 31.64 -24.28
N SER A 298 6.52 30.84 -23.25
CA SER A 298 7.59 31.07 -22.29
C SER A 298 8.08 29.76 -21.71
N ILE A 299 9.38 29.70 -21.44
CA ILE A 299 9.99 28.60 -20.69
C ILE A 299 9.79 28.87 -19.20
N LEU A 300 9.29 27.87 -18.51
CA LEU A 300 9.10 27.82 -17.06
C LEU A 300 10.12 26.86 -16.48
N HIS A 301 10.69 27.24 -15.34
CA HIS A 301 11.66 26.46 -14.59
C HIS A 301 11.05 26.06 -13.26
N TYR A 302 11.04 24.76 -12.96
CA TYR A 302 10.55 24.24 -11.70
C TYR A 302 11.70 24.14 -10.70
N ALA A 303 11.74 25.02 -9.71
CA ALA A 303 12.75 24.99 -8.66
C ALA A 303 12.09 25.33 -7.31
N ASN A 304 12.57 24.69 -6.24
CA ASN A 304 12.05 24.89 -4.88
C ASN A 304 10.52 24.74 -4.79
N SER A 305 9.98 23.73 -5.47
CA SER A 305 8.54 23.43 -5.55
C SER A 305 7.67 24.53 -6.20
N THR A 306 8.28 25.44 -6.97
CA THR A 306 7.58 26.55 -7.62
C THR A 306 7.99 26.70 -9.09
N TRP A 307 7.01 27.03 -9.94
CA TRP A 307 7.27 27.38 -11.33
C TRP A 307 7.65 28.85 -11.44
N THR A 308 8.83 29.12 -11.99
CA THR A 308 9.30 30.47 -12.28
C THR A 308 9.38 30.69 -13.78
N LYS A 309 8.77 31.76 -14.27
CA LYS A 309 8.86 32.17 -15.67
C LYS A 309 10.25 32.70 -15.97
N LEU A 310 10.93 32.09 -16.94
CA LEU A 310 12.25 32.54 -17.39
C LEU A 310 12.11 33.66 -18.43
N PRO A 311 13.08 34.59 -18.50
CA PRO A 311 13.25 35.44 -19.66
C PRO A 311 13.44 34.55 -20.89
N THR A 312 12.43 34.51 -21.75
CA THR A 312 12.37 33.62 -22.91
C THR A 312 12.51 34.45 -24.18
N GLU A 313 13.46 34.08 -25.04
CA GLU A 313 13.59 34.63 -26.39
C GLU A 313 12.85 33.69 -27.36
N ILE A 314 12.08 34.27 -28.28
CA ILE A 314 11.26 33.52 -29.24
C ILE A 314 11.80 33.82 -30.63
N ASN A 315 12.12 32.78 -31.39
CA ASN A 315 12.56 32.87 -32.76
C ASN A 315 11.51 32.22 -33.66
N GLY A 316 10.52 33.01 -34.08
CA GLY A 316 9.41 32.55 -34.92
C GLY A 316 9.85 32.00 -36.28
N ASP A 317 10.97 32.47 -36.85
CA ASP A 317 11.48 31.95 -38.13
C ASP A 317 12.02 30.51 -38.02
N LYS A 318 12.49 30.12 -36.82
CA LYS A 318 13.02 28.78 -36.55
C LYS A 318 12.03 27.90 -35.77
N ASN A 319 10.93 28.49 -35.33
CA ASN A 319 10.02 27.95 -34.33
C ASN A 319 10.78 27.43 -33.09
N THR A 320 11.63 28.28 -32.50
CA THR A 320 12.36 27.93 -31.27
C THR A 320 12.10 28.94 -30.16
N VAL A 321 12.02 28.43 -28.93
CA VAL A 321 12.10 29.24 -27.70
C VAL A 321 13.41 28.95 -26.99
N SER A 322 14.04 29.98 -26.45
CA SER A 322 15.29 29.82 -25.71
C SER A 322 15.30 30.59 -24.40
N ALA A 323 16.04 30.07 -23.42
CA ALA A 323 16.24 30.71 -22.12
C ALA A 323 17.59 30.30 -21.53
N SER A 324 18.08 31.08 -20.58
CA SER A 324 19.27 30.76 -19.80
C SER A 324 18.93 30.45 -18.35
N VAL A 325 19.58 29.44 -17.79
CA VAL A 325 19.39 29.01 -16.40
C VAL A 325 20.73 28.74 -15.72
N ASP A 326 20.73 28.81 -14.40
CA ASP A 326 21.86 28.55 -13.51
C ASP A 326 21.71 27.26 -12.71
N SER A 327 20.57 26.57 -12.83
CA SER A 327 20.35 25.24 -12.29
C SER A 327 19.64 24.32 -13.29
N LEU A 328 19.97 23.04 -13.18
CA LEU A 328 19.33 21.95 -13.89
C LEU A 328 18.11 21.44 -13.10
N SER A 329 16.99 21.22 -13.78
CA SER A 329 15.73 20.76 -13.18
C SER A 329 14.75 20.32 -14.27
N LEU A 330 13.47 20.25 -13.91
CA LEU A 330 12.34 20.16 -14.81
C LEU A 330 11.98 21.54 -15.38
N PHE A 331 11.68 21.56 -16.67
CA PHE A 331 11.25 22.72 -17.43
C PHE A 331 9.95 22.44 -18.17
N ALA A 332 9.25 23.50 -18.55
CA ALA A 332 8.09 23.42 -19.41
C ALA A 332 8.02 24.62 -20.36
N ILE A 333 7.41 24.42 -21.52
CA ILE A 333 6.95 25.51 -22.39
C ILE A 333 5.47 25.68 -22.11
N SER A 334 5.04 26.91 -21.83
CA SER A 334 3.64 27.24 -21.60
C SER A 334 3.25 28.50 -22.36
N SER A 335 1.99 28.57 -22.77
CA SER A 335 1.43 29.74 -23.41
C SER A 335 0.62 30.59 -22.43
N PHE A 336 0.83 31.91 -22.51
CA PHE A 336 0.13 32.89 -21.70
C PHE A 336 -0.68 33.77 -22.64
N SER A 337 -1.96 33.47 -22.84
CA SER A 337 -2.81 34.23 -23.75
C SER A 337 -2.69 35.74 -23.47
N GLY A 338 -2.03 36.46 -24.40
CA GLY A 338 -1.78 37.89 -24.34
C GLY A 338 -3.05 38.72 -24.58
N GLY A 339 -4.06 38.50 -23.75
CA GLY A 339 -5.27 39.31 -23.67
C GLY A 339 -5.10 40.36 -22.59
N GLY A 340 -4.39 41.44 -22.90
CA GLY A 340 -4.36 42.67 -22.12
C GLY A 340 -5.76 43.30 -22.01
N GLN A 341 -6.57 42.77 -21.10
CA GLN A 341 -7.57 43.50 -20.36
C GLN A 341 -7.35 43.09 -18.91
N ASN A 342 -7.21 44.07 -18.03
CA ASN A 342 -7.49 43.94 -16.60
C ASN A 342 -8.97 43.53 -16.42
N MET A 343 -9.38 42.38 -16.94
CA MET A 343 -10.28 41.55 -16.19
C MET A 343 -9.41 41.07 -15.04
N SER A 344 -9.44 41.86 -13.96
CA SER A 344 -9.52 41.25 -12.65
C SER A 344 -10.53 40.13 -12.83
N MET A 345 -10.05 38.92 -13.07
CA MET A 345 -10.67 37.76 -12.47
C MET A 345 -10.52 38.01 -10.97
N ASP A 346 -11.32 38.96 -10.47
CA ASP A 346 -12.09 38.67 -9.29
C ASP A 346 -12.79 37.37 -9.68
N MET A 347 -12.08 36.25 -9.45
CA MET A 347 -12.60 34.91 -9.58
C MET A 347 -13.73 34.92 -8.59
N GLY A 348 -14.91 35.33 -9.08
CA GLY A 348 -15.98 35.85 -8.26
C GLY A 348 -16.15 34.92 -7.10
N ILE A 349 -15.70 35.41 -5.95
CA ILE A 349 -15.62 34.76 -4.64
C ILE A 349 -15.21 33.29 -4.74
N VAL A 350 -13.90 33.01 -4.58
CA VAL A 350 -13.32 31.66 -4.42
C VAL A 350 -13.92 30.85 -3.26
N SER A 351 -14.86 31.43 -2.54
CA SER A 351 -15.68 30.78 -1.54
C SER A 351 -16.82 29.93 -2.10
N ASP A 352 -17.28 30.14 -3.34
CA ASP A 352 -18.38 29.33 -3.89
C ASP A 352 -17.83 28.07 -4.56
N CYS A 353 -17.33 27.14 -3.74
CA CYS A 353 -16.76 25.86 -4.16
C CYS A 353 -17.73 25.08 -5.08
N LEU A 354 -19.02 25.09 -4.76
CA LEU A 354 -20.06 24.37 -5.49
C LEU A 354 -20.33 24.96 -6.88
N ARG A 355 -19.95 26.21 -7.14
CA ARG A 355 -20.04 26.80 -8.49
C ARG A 355 -19.18 26.08 -9.52
N CYS A 356 -18.08 25.45 -9.08
CA CYS A 356 -17.18 24.71 -9.97
C CYS A 356 -17.22 23.21 -9.69
N HIS A 357 -17.35 22.82 -8.43
CA HIS A 357 -17.36 21.43 -7.99
C HIS A 357 -18.77 20.83 -7.86
N GLY A 358 -19.83 21.61 -7.93
CA GLY A 358 -21.20 21.11 -7.84
C GLY A 358 -21.63 20.32 -9.09
N SER A 359 -22.65 19.47 -8.96
CA SER A 359 -23.23 18.71 -10.07
C SER A 359 -24.16 19.57 -10.93
N ARG A 360 -24.61 20.73 -10.44
CA ARG A 360 -25.55 21.63 -11.15
C ARG A 360 -24.89 22.78 -11.91
N THR A 361 -23.59 22.73 -12.14
CA THR A 361 -22.90 23.84 -12.78
C THR A 361 -23.32 23.96 -14.23
N ASN A 362 -24.09 25.00 -14.58
CA ASN A 362 -24.47 25.35 -15.96
C ASN A 362 -23.28 25.82 -16.82
N TYR A 363 -22.04 25.52 -16.42
CA TYR A 363 -20.84 25.73 -17.22
C TYR A 363 -20.73 24.62 -18.26
N SER A 364 -21.69 24.58 -19.16
CA SER A 364 -21.74 23.67 -20.30
C SER A 364 -20.86 24.25 -21.40
N GLY A 365 -19.64 23.74 -21.58
CA GLY A 365 -18.87 24.01 -22.81
C GLY A 365 -17.38 24.31 -22.70
N GLY A 366 -16.69 23.98 -21.60
CA GLY A 366 -15.23 24.12 -21.51
C GLY A 366 -14.56 22.79 -21.17
N MET A 367 -13.36 22.55 -21.72
CA MET A 367 -12.49 21.38 -21.43
C MET A 367 -12.22 21.13 -19.92
N MET A 368 -12.56 22.08 -19.05
CA MET A 368 -12.45 21.95 -17.59
C MET A 368 -13.52 21.08 -16.92
N GLU A 369 -14.63 20.77 -17.60
CA GLU A 369 -15.72 19.99 -17.01
C GLU A 369 -15.29 18.57 -16.64
N GLU A 370 -14.41 17.97 -17.45
CA GLU A 370 -13.98 16.58 -17.30
C GLU A 370 -12.85 16.41 -16.26
N MET A 371 -12.06 17.45 -16.02
CA MET A 371 -10.92 17.39 -15.07
C MET A 371 -11.27 17.84 -13.65
N THR A 372 -12.39 18.54 -13.46
CA THR A 372 -12.75 19.09 -12.14
C THR A 372 -13.53 18.05 -11.32
N PRO A 373 -13.05 17.63 -10.12
CA PRO A 373 -13.79 16.70 -9.28
C PRO A 373 -15.18 17.24 -8.95
N LYS A 374 -16.22 16.49 -9.29
CA LYS A 374 -17.62 16.86 -9.03
C LYS A 374 -18.14 16.25 -7.73
N VAL A 375 -18.99 17.01 -7.03
CA VAL A 375 -19.69 16.66 -5.81
C VAL A 375 -21.19 16.74 -6.08
N ASN A 376 -21.92 15.70 -5.66
CA ASN A 376 -23.37 15.71 -5.73
C ASN A 376 -23.94 16.44 -4.51
N GLU A 377 -24.46 17.66 -4.71
CA GLU A 377 -24.90 18.53 -3.62
C GLU A 377 -26.08 17.92 -2.85
N ASN A 378 -26.99 17.23 -3.55
CA ASN A 378 -28.14 16.60 -2.90
C ASN A 378 -27.72 15.48 -1.95
N ILE A 379 -26.71 14.71 -2.34
CA ILE A 379 -26.20 13.60 -1.53
C ILE A 379 -25.34 14.14 -0.40
N MET A 380 -24.45 15.10 -0.69
CA MET A 380 -23.61 15.75 0.32
C MET A 380 -24.44 16.46 1.37
N ASN A 381 -25.56 17.10 1.01
CA ASN A 381 -26.46 17.75 1.96
C ASN A 381 -27.13 16.77 2.95
N GLY A 382 -27.16 15.47 2.62
CA GLY A 382 -27.62 14.39 3.51
C GLY A 382 -26.49 13.64 4.22
N SER A 383 -25.23 14.08 4.06
CA SER A 383 -24.07 13.41 4.66
C SER A 383 -23.85 13.84 6.11
N ILE A 384 -23.02 13.09 6.83
CA ILE A 384 -22.60 13.44 8.20
C ILE A 384 -21.82 14.75 8.29
N HIS A 385 -21.23 15.19 7.19
CA HIS A 385 -20.44 16.43 7.12
C HIS A 385 -21.21 17.60 6.49
N ALA A 386 -22.49 17.41 6.16
CA ALA A 386 -23.33 18.42 5.52
C ALA A 386 -23.44 19.72 6.32
N ASP A 387 -23.41 19.64 7.66
CA ASP A 387 -23.61 20.79 8.56
C ASP A 387 -22.32 21.26 9.24
N LEU A 388 -21.15 20.85 8.73
CA LEU A 388 -19.87 21.40 9.20
C LEU A 388 -19.87 22.92 9.05
N ASN A 389 -19.42 23.63 10.09
CA ASN A 389 -19.44 25.09 10.12
C ASN A 389 -20.86 25.70 9.94
N ASN A 390 -21.89 25.03 10.47
CA ASN A 390 -23.31 25.40 10.36
C ASN A 390 -23.74 25.57 8.89
N ALA A 391 -23.31 24.65 8.03
CA ALA A 391 -23.53 24.67 6.59
C ALA A 391 -24.97 24.33 6.16
N SER A 392 -25.90 24.09 7.08
CA SER A 392 -27.31 23.80 6.79
C SER A 392 -28.00 24.71 5.76
N SER A 393 -27.57 25.98 5.63
CA SER A 393 -28.10 26.92 4.63
C SER A 393 -27.13 27.24 3.49
N ASP A 394 -25.87 26.82 3.58
CA ASP A 394 -24.81 27.11 2.61
C ASP A 394 -23.75 26.02 2.68
N LEU A 395 -23.89 25.04 1.79
CA LEU A 395 -23.05 23.84 1.79
C LEU A 395 -21.57 24.16 1.48
N ASN A 396 -21.25 25.33 0.91
CA ASN A 396 -19.87 25.76 0.73
C ASN A 396 -19.13 25.88 2.06
N ARG A 397 -19.82 26.23 3.16
CA ARG A 397 -19.23 26.31 4.51
C ARG A 397 -18.67 24.98 4.99
N ALA A 398 -19.28 23.86 4.60
CA ALA A 398 -18.76 22.53 4.90
C ALA A 398 -17.47 22.26 4.12
N CYS A 399 -17.41 22.67 2.85
CA CYS A 399 -16.20 22.58 2.04
C CYS A 399 -15.06 23.42 2.65
N TRP A 400 -15.33 24.64 3.13
CA TRP A 400 -14.30 25.49 3.75
C TRP A 400 -13.75 24.89 5.03
N ALA A 401 -14.62 24.28 5.85
CA ALA A 401 -14.21 23.64 7.09
C ALA A 401 -13.20 22.51 6.81
N CYS A 402 -13.46 21.68 5.81
CA CYS A 402 -12.60 20.55 5.47
C CYS A 402 -11.34 20.94 4.70
N HIS A 403 -11.44 21.84 3.71
CA HIS A 403 -10.33 22.15 2.79
C HIS A 403 -9.50 23.37 3.19
N SER A 404 -10.00 24.24 4.07
CA SER A 404 -9.29 25.46 4.46
C SER A 404 -9.22 25.68 5.97
N ASN A 405 -9.81 24.77 6.76
CA ASN A 405 -9.93 24.90 8.21
C ASN A 405 -10.48 26.27 8.65
N SER A 406 -11.41 26.82 7.86
CA SER A 406 -11.90 28.18 8.02
C SER A 406 -13.41 28.18 8.21
N THR A 407 -13.87 29.06 9.11
CA THR A 407 -15.29 29.34 9.28
C THR A 407 -15.79 30.41 8.29
N THR A 408 -14.85 31.17 7.72
CA THR A 408 -15.11 32.22 6.74
C THR A 408 -14.73 31.79 5.33
N PRO A 409 -15.36 32.37 4.30
CA PRO A 409 -15.01 32.13 2.91
C PRO A 409 -13.50 32.29 2.66
N PRO A 410 -12.81 31.29 2.07
CA PRO A 410 -11.38 31.38 1.81
C PRO A 410 -11.08 32.41 0.72
N ALA A 411 -10.07 33.24 0.95
CA ALA A 411 -9.65 34.29 0.00
C ALA A 411 -8.91 33.73 -1.23
N LYS A 412 -8.49 32.46 -1.19
CA LYS A 412 -7.75 31.76 -2.25
C LYS A 412 -8.30 30.34 -2.41
N HIS A 413 -8.17 29.78 -3.60
CA HIS A 413 -8.62 28.42 -3.86
C HIS A 413 -7.80 27.46 -3.00
N PRO A 414 -8.40 26.47 -2.32
CA PRO A 414 -7.67 25.51 -1.50
C PRO A 414 -6.69 24.59 -2.27
N MET A 415 -6.28 24.90 -3.50
CA MET A 415 -5.33 24.06 -4.27
C MET A 415 -4.02 23.79 -3.51
N HIS A 416 -3.65 24.65 -2.55
CA HIS A 416 -2.44 24.48 -1.73
C HIS A 416 -2.69 23.84 -0.36
N ASN A 417 -3.95 23.65 0.04
CA ASN A 417 -4.28 23.04 1.32
C ASN A 417 -4.98 21.71 1.06
N PRO A 418 -4.28 20.57 1.24
CA PRO A 418 -4.95 19.28 1.16
C PRO A 418 -6.12 19.27 2.16
N ALA A 419 -7.19 18.54 1.79
CA ALA A 419 -8.30 18.32 2.70
C ALA A 419 -7.78 17.80 4.04
N LEU A 420 -8.36 18.28 5.14
CA LEU A 420 -8.02 17.77 6.46
C LEU A 420 -8.27 16.26 6.51
N THR A 421 -7.33 15.54 7.11
CA THR A 421 -7.50 14.10 7.30
C THR A 421 -8.57 13.82 8.33
N CYS A 422 -9.21 12.64 8.26
CA CYS A 422 -10.17 12.22 9.29
C CYS A 422 -9.53 12.25 10.70
N THR A 423 -8.25 11.89 10.79
CA THR A 423 -7.46 11.91 12.03
C THR A 423 -7.33 13.33 12.59
N SER A 424 -7.03 14.30 11.74
CA SER A 424 -6.89 15.71 12.14
C SER A 424 -8.18 16.31 12.71
N CYS A 425 -9.35 15.83 12.29
CA CYS A 425 -10.64 16.32 12.79
C CYS A 425 -11.23 15.51 13.95
N HIS A 426 -11.05 14.18 13.93
CA HIS A 426 -11.74 13.26 14.85
C HIS A 426 -10.84 12.68 15.96
N ILE A 427 -9.53 12.80 15.84
CA ILE A 427 -8.56 12.20 16.78
C ILE A 427 -7.73 13.29 17.42
N GLU A 428 -7.12 14.14 16.61
CA GLU A 428 -6.25 15.20 17.06
C GLU A 428 -7.09 16.36 17.63
N ASP A 429 -6.72 16.86 18.80
CA ASP A 429 -7.34 18.05 19.43
C ASP A 429 -7.01 19.35 18.68
N THR A 430 -6.51 19.27 17.45
CA THR A 430 -5.95 20.40 16.68
C THR A 430 -7.03 21.37 16.20
N LEU A 431 -8.29 20.95 16.16
CA LEU A 431 -9.40 21.81 15.76
C LEU A 431 -10.26 22.19 16.96
N ASN A 432 -10.33 23.50 17.24
CA ASN A 432 -11.30 24.12 18.17
C ASN A 432 -12.78 23.90 17.76
N LEU A 433 -13.06 23.02 16.79
CA LEU A 433 -14.39 22.50 16.46
C LEU A 433 -14.98 21.63 17.60
N THR A 434 -14.14 21.15 18.51
CA THR A 434 -14.45 20.20 19.60
C THR A 434 -15.22 20.76 20.80
N LYS A 435 -15.52 22.08 20.85
CA LYS A 435 -16.33 22.63 21.97
C LYS A 435 -17.84 22.43 21.83
N LYS A 436 -18.38 22.20 20.63
CA LYS A 436 -19.83 22.03 20.41
C LYS A 436 -20.24 20.67 19.89
N LEU A 437 -19.34 19.94 19.25
CA LEU A 437 -19.50 18.55 18.88
C LEU A 437 -18.25 17.87 19.41
N LYS A 438 -18.34 17.17 20.53
CA LYS A 438 -17.36 16.14 20.86
C LYS A 438 -17.80 14.89 20.07
N PRO A 439 -17.33 14.64 18.84
CA PRO A 439 -17.30 13.26 18.41
C PRO A 439 -16.37 12.57 19.39
N ASN A 440 -16.88 11.59 20.13
CA ASN A 440 -16.05 10.74 20.95
C ASN A 440 -14.89 10.26 20.07
N HIS A 441 -13.67 10.73 20.35
CA HIS A 441 -12.41 10.16 19.85
C HIS A 441 -12.55 8.66 19.87
N LEU A 442 -11.97 7.95 18.87
CA LEU A 442 -11.89 6.48 18.67
C LEU A 442 -11.83 5.60 19.95
N THR A 443 -12.91 5.68 20.70
CA THR A 443 -13.26 5.04 21.96
C THR A 443 -14.76 5.18 21.99
N ARG A 444 -15.44 4.28 21.26
CA ARG A 444 -16.61 3.57 21.77
C ARG A 444 -17.08 2.46 20.81
N HIS A 445 -16.84 1.20 21.19
CA HIS A 445 -17.97 0.38 21.68
C HIS A 445 -18.24 0.84 23.12
N THR A 446 -19.49 1.04 23.55
CA THR A 446 -19.91 1.94 24.67
C THR A 446 -19.22 1.88 26.07
N ALA A 447 -19.71 2.74 26.97
CA ALA A 447 -19.24 3.30 28.26
C ALA A 447 -18.39 2.48 29.25
N GLU A 448 -18.05 1.23 29.00
CA GLU A 448 -17.18 0.46 29.90
C GLU A 448 -15.88 -0.01 29.21
N SER A 449 -15.75 0.11 27.88
CA SER A 449 -14.56 -0.40 27.17
C SER A 449 -13.77 0.69 26.43
N SER A 450 -12.73 1.20 27.07
CA SER A 450 -11.71 2.06 26.46
C SER A 450 -10.62 1.25 25.72
N GLN A 451 -10.91 0.04 25.24
CA GLN A 451 -9.86 -0.94 24.89
C GLN A 451 -10.01 -1.66 23.54
N VAL A 452 -11.08 -1.44 22.76
CA VAL A 452 -11.18 -2.05 21.42
C VAL A 452 -10.49 -1.15 20.40
N LYS A 453 -9.28 -1.54 19.99
CA LYS A 453 -8.53 -0.91 18.89
C LYS A 453 -8.82 -1.69 17.60
N ALA A 454 -9.42 -1.04 16.61
CA ALA A 454 -9.46 -1.58 15.26
C ALA A 454 -8.18 -1.17 14.53
N ALA A 455 -7.50 -2.13 13.87
CA ALA A 455 -6.37 -1.83 13.00
C ALA A 455 -6.79 -1.21 11.65
N ALA A 456 -8.08 -1.29 11.32
CA ALA A 456 -8.62 -0.74 10.07
C ALA A 456 -8.71 0.79 10.12
N ALA A 457 -8.36 1.45 9.01
CA ALA A 457 -8.50 2.88 8.85
C ALA A 457 -9.98 3.30 8.85
N CYS A 458 -10.30 4.49 9.39
CA CYS A 458 -11.68 5.01 9.50
C CYS A 458 -12.43 4.97 8.16
N ILE A 459 -11.74 5.34 7.07
CA ILE A 459 -12.26 5.35 5.71
C ILE A 459 -12.72 3.98 5.22
N LEU A 460 -12.07 2.88 5.64
CA LEU A 460 -12.44 1.54 5.17
C LEU A 460 -13.78 1.12 5.76
N CYS A 461 -13.97 1.38 7.05
CA CYS A 461 -15.20 1.06 7.76
C CYS A 461 -16.34 1.98 7.30
N HIS A 462 -16.12 3.29 7.27
CA HIS A 462 -17.16 4.25 6.92
C HIS A 462 -17.53 4.25 5.43
N ASN A 463 -16.70 3.66 4.56
CA ASN A 463 -17.08 3.44 3.16
C ASN A 463 -18.31 2.53 3.02
N ASN A 464 -18.65 1.76 4.05
CA ASN A 464 -19.86 0.95 4.07
C ASN A 464 -21.13 1.79 4.33
N ASP A 465 -21.01 3.03 4.82
CA ASP A 465 -22.12 3.92 5.14
C ASP A 465 -22.34 5.03 4.10
N VAL A 466 -21.73 4.90 2.92
CA VAL A 466 -21.84 5.90 1.86
C VAL A 466 -23.04 5.64 0.96
N SER A 467 -23.65 6.71 0.47
CA SER A 467 -24.76 6.62 -0.50
C SER A 467 -24.37 6.92 -1.95
N ALA A 468 -23.11 7.28 -2.19
CA ALA A 468 -22.53 7.48 -3.51
C ALA A 468 -21.03 7.28 -3.43
N SER A 469 -20.38 7.11 -4.59
CA SER A 469 -18.94 7.00 -4.71
C SER A 469 -18.34 8.31 -5.21
N GLY A 470 -17.28 8.78 -4.57
CA GLY A 470 -16.37 9.78 -5.09
C GLY A 470 -15.25 9.16 -5.91
N LYS A 471 -14.27 9.99 -6.31
CA LYS A 471 -13.10 9.55 -7.11
C LYS A 471 -12.15 8.67 -6.29
N THR A 472 -12.03 8.93 -5.00
CA THR A 472 -11.23 8.16 -4.04
C THR A 472 -12.09 7.75 -2.85
N ILE A 473 -11.71 6.69 -2.13
CA ILE A 473 -12.42 6.27 -0.91
C ILE A 473 -12.50 7.39 0.14
N ASN A 474 -11.47 8.22 0.27
CA ASN A 474 -11.50 9.38 1.17
C ASN A 474 -12.57 10.38 0.76
N SER A 475 -12.65 10.73 -0.53
CA SER A 475 -13.70 11.63 -1.05
C SER A 475 -15.09 11.01 -0.91
N THR A 476 -15.22 9.70 -1.11
CA THR A 476 -16.46 8.94 -0.94
C THR A 476 -16.98 9.05 0.49
N VAL A 477 -16.13 8.75 1.47
CA VAL A 477 -16.50 8.80 2.88
C VAL A 477 -16.74 10.23 3.35
N SER A 478 -15.82 11.15 3.05
CA SER A 478 -15.93 12.54 3.52
C SER A 478 -17.14 13.28 2.93
N HIS A 479 -17.51 13.02 1.67
CA HIS A 479 -18.64 13.70 1.05
C HIS A 479 -19.98 12.95 1.22
N TYR A 480 -19.97 11.62 1.29
CA TYR A 480 -21.20 10.84 1.10
C TYR A 480 -21.50 9.85 2.22
N ALA A 481 -20.69 9.79 3.29
CA ALA A 481 -21.04 8.99 4.46
C ALA A 481 -22.29 9.54 5.14
N LYS A 482 -23.19 8.64 5.53
CA LYS A 482 -24.41 8.97 6.28
C LYS A 482 -24.26 8.60 7.75
N TYR A 483 -25.03 9.28 8.59
CA TYR A 483 -25.05 8.97 10.03
C TYR A 483 -25.41 7.49 10.15
N PRO A 484 -24.63 6.70 10.93
CA PRO A 484 -24.51 5.29 10.66
C PRO A 484 -25.87 4.62 10.67
N ALA A 485 -26.10 3.75 9.68
CA ALA A 485 -27.25 2.86 9.67
C ALA A 485 -27.16 1.80 10.78
N VAL A 486 -25.98 1.66 11.41
CA VAL A 486 -25.67 0.64 12.40
C VAL A 486 -25.27 1.31 13.72
N ASP A 487 -26.02 1.02 14.77
CA ASP A 487 -25.65 1.44 16.12
C ASP A 487 -24.46 0.60 16.61
N THR A 488 -23.24 1.15 16.56
CA THR A 488 -22.00 0.45 16.98
C THR A 488 -21.98 0.11 18.48
N LYS A 489 -22.99 0.57 19.23
CA LYS A 489 -23.25 0.17 20.61
C LYS A 489 -23.85 -1.23 20.71
N ASP A 490 -24.52 -1.71 19.66
CA ASP A 490 -25.10 -3.04 19.59
C ASP A 490 -24.13 -4.02 18.90
N CYS A 491 -23.26 -4.64 19.70
CA CYS A 491 -22.30 -5.63 19.24
C CYS A 491 -22.98 -6.83 18.55
N VAL A 492 -24.22 -7.18 18.94
CA VAL A 492 -24.98 -8.28 18.34
C VAL A 492 -25.35 -7.92 16.89
N SER A 493 -25.77 -6.68 16.66
CA SER A 493 -26.07 -6.21 15.31
C SER A 493 -24.85 -6.23 14.39
N CYS A 494 -23.64 -5.96 14.87
CA CYS A 494 -22.45 -6.00 14.02
C CYS A 494 -21.91 -7.41 13.80
N HIS A 495 -21.86 -8.24 14.84
CA HIS A 495 -21.15 -9.51 14.80
C HIS A 495 -22.06 -10.73 14.57
N GLN A 496 -23.34 -10.66 14.93
CA GLN A 496 -24.28 -11.78 14.76
C GLN A 496 -25.27 -11.57 13.61
N ASN A 497 -25.62 -10.34 13.27
CA ASN A 497 -26.49 -10.10 12.13
C ASN A 497 -25.69 -10.31 10.85
N LYS A 498 -25.99 -11.38 10.13
CA LYS A 498 -25.28 -11.75 8.90
C LYS A 498 -25.37 -10.70 7.80
N GLU A 499 -26.44 -9.92 7.72
CA GLU A 499 -26.61 -8.89 6.69
C GLU A 499 -25.78 -7.64 7.02
N ILE A 500 -25.86 -7.17 8.27
CA ILE A 500 -25.04 -6.05 8.75
C ILE A 500 -23.56 -6.45 8.75
N GLY A 501 -23.23 -7.60 9.33
CA GLY A 501 -21.88 -8.17 9.33
C GLY A 501 -21.32 -8.22 7.91
N LYS A 502 -22.02 -8.84 6.95
CA LYS A 502 -21.56 -8.92 5.55
C LYS A 502 -21.32 -7.55 4.91
N LYS A 503 -22.16 -6.55 5.22
CA LYS A 503 -21.97 -5.17 4.74
C LYS A 503 -20.69 -4.53 5.32
N TRP A 504 -20.26 -4.97 6.51
CA TRP A 504 -19.10 -4.47 7.22
C TRP A 504 -17.91 -5.45 7.22
N SER A 505 -17.80 -6.27 6.17
CA SER A 505 -16.72 -7.26 5.98
C SER A 505 -16.68 -8.38 7.02
N SER A 506 -17.83 -8.70 7.63
CA SER A 506 -18.04 -9.75 8.63
C SER A 506 -16.98 -9.67 9.73
N PRO A 507 -16.95 -8.57 10.51
CA PRO A 507 -15.88 -8.37 11.48
C PRO A 507 -15.89 -9.54 12.46
N PRO A 508 -14.73 -10.15 12.73
CA PRO A 508 -14.65 -11.34 13.57
C PRO A 508 -15.32 -11.03 14.90
N ASP A 509 -16.20 -11.94 15.33
CA ASP A 509 -16.88 -11.75 16.59
C ASP A 509 -15.82 -11.66 17.69
N PRO A 510 -15.81 -10.61 18.52
CA PRO A 510 -14.77 -10.49 19.52
C PRO A 510 -14.89 -11.61 20.58
N ARG A 511 -16.02 -12.34 20.61
CA ARG A 511 -16.17 -13.61 21.34
C ARG A 511 -15.42 -14.77 20.72
N GLU A 512 -15.11 -14.75 19.42
CA GLU A 512 -14.29 -15.76 18.73
C GLU A 512 -12.79 -15.50 18.93
N THR A 513 -12.38 -14.27 19.28
CA THR A 513 -11.01 -14.00 19.72
C THR A 513 -10.75 -14.48 21.15
N VAL A 514 -10.41 -15.76 21.29
CA VAL A 514 -9.94 -16.33 22.56
C VAL A 514 -8.60 -15.70 22.95
N ARG A 515 -8.60 -14.82 23.96
CA ARG A 515 -7.37 -14.49 24.70
C ARG A 515 -7.17 -15.47 25.83
N LEU A 516 -5.95 -15.96 25.98
CA LEU A 516 -5.57 -16.81 27.10
C LEU A 516 -5.15 -15.92 28.27
N ALA A 517 -5.72 -16.14 29.45
CA ALA A 517 -5.28 -15.50 30.68
C ALA A 517 -4.56 -16.52 31.56
N ASN A 518 -3.43 -16.10 32.12
CA ASN A 518 -2.73 -16.89 33.14
C ASN A 518 -3.51 -16.81 34.46
N VAL A 519 -3.77 -17.96 35.07
CA VAL A 519 -4.58 -18.09 36.28
C VAL A 519 -3.90 -19.02 37.27
N GLU A 520 -4.08 -18.72 38.55
CA GLU A 520 -3.83 -19.63 39.67
C GLU A 520 -5.14 -19.79 40.45
N LYS A 521 -5.67 -21.02 40.51
CA LYS A 521 -6.98 -21.28 41.11
C LYS A 521 -6.91 -22.54 41.98
N LYS A 522 -7.36 -22.41 43.22
CA LYS A 522 -7.69 -23.54 44.09
C LYS A 522 -9.18 -23.85 43.93
N LEU A 523 -9.52 -25.10 43.64
CA LEU A 523 -10.89 -25.56 43.43
C LEU A 523 -11.20 -26.74 44.35
N VAL A 524 -12.34 -26.68 45.03
CA VAL A 524 -12.84 -27.75 45.90
C VAL A 524 -13.76 -28.68 45.11
N SER A 525 -13.80 -29.97 45.43
CA SER A 525 -14.54 -31.00 44.67
C SER A 525 -16.07 -30.84 44.63
N ASP A 526 -16.65 -30.00 45.46
CA ASP A 526 -18.07 -29.64 45.46
C ASP A 526 -18.36 -28.30 44.75
N GLU A 527 -17.31 -27.63 44.26
CA GLU A 527 -17.41 -26.38 43.51
C GLU A 527 -17.32 -26.60 42.00
N ILE A 528 -17.96 -25.71 41.24
CA ILE A 528 -17.80 -25.61 39.79
C ILE A 528 -17.10 -24.30 39.48
N TRP A 529 -15.90 -24.40 38.90
CA TRP A 529 -15.20 -23.23 38.37
C TRP A 529 -15.77 -22.86 37.02
N LYS A 530 -16.65 -21.85 36.99
CA LYS A 530 -17.11 -21.24 35.74
C LYS A 530 -15.97 -20.47 35.08
N LEU A 531 -15.60 -20.91 33.89
CA LEU A 531 -14.69 -20.21 33.00
C LEU A 531 -15.50 -19.32 32.05
N ASP A 532 -14.80 -18.49 31.28
CA ASP A 532 -15.41 -17.71 30.19
C ASP A 532 -15.87 -18.63 29.03
N GLN A 533 -16.65 -18.08 28.09
CA GLN A 533 -17.17 -18.79 26.91
C GLN A 533 -17.98 -20.06 27.22
N ASN A 534 -18.74 -20.06 28.31
CA ASN A 534 -19.60 -21.18 28.75
C ASN A 534 -18.86 -22.47 29.11
N TYR A 535 -17.54 -22.40 29.33
CA TYR A 535 -16.79 -23.52 29.87
C TYR A 535 -16.90 -23.56 31.40
N SER A 536 -16.83 -24.76 31.97
CA SER A 536 -16.64 -24.89 33.43
C SER A 536 -15.86 -26.14 33.78
N ILE A 537 -15.05 -26.05 34.84
CA ILE A 537 -14.24 -27.14 35.36
C ILE A 537 -14.79 -27.60 36.71
N ALA A 538 -14.85 -28.92 36.92
CA ALA A 538 -15.17 -29.54 38.20
C ALA A 538 -14.18 -30.67 38.52
N ILE A 539 -14.05 -31.00 39.80
CA ILE A 539 -13.27 -32.15 40.28
C ILE A 539 -14.25 -33.21 40.75
N SER A 540 -14.30 -34.32 40.03
CA SER A 540 -15.25 -35.41 40.34
C SER A 540 -14.76 -36.36 41.44
N GLU A 541 -13.44 -36.56 41.55
CA GLU A 541 -12.80 -37.49 42.48
C GLU A 541 -11.32 -37.12 42.63
N ALA A 542 -10.72 -37.41 43.80
CA ALA A 542 -9.28 -37.46 43.98
C ALA A 542 -8.91 -38.75 44.71
N ASP A 543 -7.72 -39.29 44.45
CA ASP A 543 -7.25 -40.47 45.17
C ASP A 543 -6.95 -40.14 46.64
N LYS A 544 -6.86 -41.18 47.47
CA LYS A 544 -6.72 -41.03 48.93
C LYS A 544 -5.33 -40.56 49.33
N GLU A 545 -4.35 -40.80 48.47
CA GLU A 545 -2.96 -40.44 48.64
C GLU A 545 -2.69 -38.97 48.25
N GLY A 546 -3.64 -38.30 47.60
CA GLY A 546 -3.49 -36.95 47.06
C GLY A 546 -2.57 -36.89 45.84
N GLN A 547 -2.41 -37.97 45.07
CA GLN A 547 -1.48 -38.02 43.94
C GLN A 547 -2.14 -37.73 42.59
N SER A 548 -3.45 -37.91 42.49
CA SER A 548 -4.22 -37.80 41.26
C SER A 548 -5.66 -37.37 41.50
N ALA A 549 -6.22 -36.68 40.50
CA ALA A 549 -7.59 -36.17 40.52
C ALA A 549 -8.25 -36.34 39.14
N ARG A 550 -9.55 -36.61 39.17
CA ARG A 550 -10.38 -36.76 37.97
C ARG A 550 -11.10 -35.44 37.67
N ILE A 551 -10.59 -34.74 36.66
CA ILE A 551 -11.08 -33.42 36.23
C ILE A 551 -12.11 -33.59 35.12
N GLU A 552 -13.18 -32.80 35.19
CA GLU A 552 -14.23 -32.75 34.19
C GLU A 552 -14.37 -31.32 33.65
N LEU A 553 -14.33 -31.19 32.32
CA LEU A 553 -14.60 -29.97 31.59
C LEU A 553 -15.99 -30.05 30.95
N TYR A 554 -16.76 -28.99 31.12
CA TYR A 554 -18.09 -28.82 30.57
C TYR A 554 -18.10 -27.65 29.59
N TYR A 555 -18.93 -27.73 28.55
CA TYR A 555 -19.29 -26.63 27.66
C TYR A 555 -20.82 -26.54 27.60
N ASN A 556 -21.40 -25.38 27.95
CA ASN A 556 -22.85 -25.21 28.06
C ASN A 556 -23.50 -26.31 28.94
N ALA A 557 -22.91 -26.57 30.11
CA ALA A 557 -23.32 -27.60 31.06
C ALA A 557 -23.30 -29.06 30.51
N LYS A 558 -22.72 -29.31 29.34
CA LYS A 558 -22.50 -30.65 28.79
C LYS A 558 -21.04 -31.06 28.97
N PRO A 559 -20.73 -32.26 29.50
CA PRO A 559 -19.35 -32.70 29.66
C PRO A 559 -18.70 -32.89 28.27
N VAL A 560 -17.55 -32.25 28.04
CA VAL A 560 -16.79 -32.32 26.79
C VAL A 560 -15.43 -32.98 26.94
N LYS A 561 -14.86 -33.02 28.15
CA LYS A 561 -13.64 -33.77 28.46
C LYS A 561 -13.65 -34.26 29.91
N LYS A 562 -13.14 -35.46 30.13
CA LYS A 562 -12.96 -36.07 31.46
C LYS A 562 -11.64 -36.82 31.47
N GLU A 563 -10.76 -36.50 32.42
CA GLU A 563 -9.39 -37.01 32.45
C GLU A 563 -8.94 -37.24 33.89
N LEU A 564 -8.15 -38.29 34.12
CA LEU A 564 -7.42 -38.49 35.36
C LEU A 564 -6.04 -37.87 35.18
N VAL A 565 -5.67 -36.95 36.05
CA VAL A 565 -4.38 -36.26 36.02
C VAL A 565 -3.65 -36.45 37.34
N THR A 566 -2.33 -36.53 37.31
CA THR A 566 -1.49 -36.60 38.51
C THR A 566 -0.92 -35.24 38.89
N GLU A 567 -0.43 -35.09 40.13
CA GLU A 567 0.33 -33.91 40.53
C GLU A 567 1.56 -33.74 39.62
N GLY A 568 1.72 -32.55 39.03
CA GLY A 568 2.75 -32.26 38.03
C GLY A 568 2.28 -32.38 36.57
N ASP A 569 1.16 -33.05 36.30
CA ASP A 569 0.60 -33.15 34.94
C ASP A 569 -0.10 -31.86 34.49
N THR A 570 -0.46 -31.81 33.20
CA THR A 570 -1.27 -30.73 32.61
C THR A 570 -2.60 -31.25 32.10
N PHE A 571 -3.69 -30.60 32.49
CA PHE A 571 -5.02 -30.77 31.89
C PHE A 571 -5.18 -29.83 30.70
N LYS A 572 -5.18 -30.37 29.48
CA LYS A 572 -5.28 -29.59 28.22
C LYS A 572 -6.58 -29.80 27.48
N TYR A 573 -7.10 -28.79 26.79
CA TYR A 573 -8.24 -28.94 25.89
C TYR A 573 -8.05 -28.11 24.62
N ASP A 574 -8.02 -28.81 23.49
CA ASP A 574 -7.94 -28.23 22.15
C ASP A 574 -9.34 -28.16 21.52
N THR A 575 -9.66 -27.04 20.89
CA THR A 575 -10.88 -26.88 20.09
C THR A 575 -10.53 -26.56 18.64
N LYS A 576 -11.41 -26.96 17.71
CA LYS A 576 -11.33 -26.52 16.32
C LYS A 576 -11.99 -25.16 16.21
N LEU A 577 -11.19 -24.11 16.08
CA LEU A 577 -11.73 -22.81 15.65
C LEU A 577 -12.03 -22.90 14.15
N VAL A 578 -13.19 -22.37 13.76
CA VAL A 578 -13.83 -22.64 12.47
C VAL A 578 -13.06 -22.06 11.28
N GLU A 579 -12.20 -21.07 11.50
CA GLU A 579 -11.60 -20.31 10.38
C GLU A 579 -10.37 -20.98 9.73
N ASP A 580 -9.48 -21.63 10.49
CA ASP A 580 -8.23 -22.17 9.95
C ASP A 580 -8.13 -23.71 9.95
N GLY A 581 -9.13 -24.41 10.50
CA GLY A 581 -9.14 -25.88 10.60
C GLY A 581 -8.07 -26.47 11.52
N ALA A 582 -7.12 -25.67 12.03
CA ALA A 582 -6.13 -26.05 13.01
C ALA A 582 -6.75 -26.16 14.41
N ASN A 583 -6.34 -27.18 15.17
CA ASN A 583 -6.67 -27.29 16.58
C ASN A 583 -5.92 -26.20 17.35
N LYS A 584 -6.63 -25.43 18.19
CA LYS A 584 -6.03 -24.45 19.09
C LYS A 584 -6.28 -24.88 20.54
N THR A 585 -5.21 -24.94 21.33
CA THR A 585 -5.30 -25.16 22.78
C THR A 585 -5.93 -23.94 23.44
N ILE A 586 -7.10 -24.12 24.05
CA ILE A 586 -7.83 -23.04 24.73
C ILE A 586 -7.78 -23.17 26.25
N ILE A 587 -7.45 -24.35 26.78
CA ILE A 587 -7.20 -24.60 28.21
C ILE A 587 -5.89 -25.37 28.32
N ASP A 588 -4.97 -24.90 29.15
CA ASP A 588 -3.72 -25.58 29.49
C ASP A 588 -3.42 -25.32 30.97
N LEU A 589 -3.85 -26.24 31.84
CA LEU A 589 -3.78 -26.08 33.27
C LEU A 589 -2.84 -27.13 33.89
N GLY A 590 -1.70 -26.69 34.39
CA GLY A 590 -0.82 -27.49 35.23
C GLY A 590 -1.43 -27.73 36.61
N ILE A 591 -1.27 -28.95 37.12
CA ILE A 591 -1.73 -29.36 38.45
C ILE A 591 -0.56 -29.28 39.40
N SER A 592 -0.59 -28.29 40.29
CA SER A 592 0.53 -28.00 41.19
C SER A 592 0.42 -28.63 42.57
N ASP A 593 -0.78 -29.03 42.97
CA ASP A 593 -1.04 -29.63 44.28
C ASP A 593 -2.42 -30.32 44.26
N ILE A 594 -2.53 -31.48 44.91
CA ILE A 594 -3.77 -32.24 45.10
C ILE A 594 -3.86 -32.65 46.57
N PHE A 595 -4.89 -32.16 47.25
CA PHE A 595 -5.16 -32.51 48.65
C PHE A 595 -6.46 -33.31 48.75
N TYR A 596 -6.37 -34.49 49.36
CA TYR A 596 -7.53 -35.31 49.68
C TYR A 596 -7.96 -35.11 51.13
N GLY A 597 -9.16 -34.56 51.32
CA GLY A 597 -9.87 -34.57 52.59
C GLY A 597 -10.93 -35.67 52.62
N LYS A 598 -11.28 -36.13 53.83
CA LYS A 598 -12.29 -37.18 54.03
C LYS A 598 -13.65 -36.87 53.38
N THR A 599 -14.00 -35.58 53.27
CA THR A 599 -15.29 -35.11 52.72
C THR A 599 -15.15 -34.31 51.44
N VAL A 600 -14.03 -33.62 51.24
CA VAL A 600 -13.79 -32.74 50.08
C VAL A 600 -12.34 -32.88 49.64
N SER A 601 -12.09 -32.80 48.34
CA SER A 601 -10.75 -32.71 47.76
C SER A 601 -10.49 -31.30 47.26
N LEU A 602 -9.23 -30.88 47.22
CA LEU A 602 -8.79 -29.58 46.76
C LEU A 602 -7.71 -29.76 45.71
N VAL A 603 -7.83 -29.11 44.55
CA VAL A 603 -6.81 -29.14 43.49
C VAL A 603 -6.38 -27.72 43.17
N THR A 604 -5.07 -27.50 43.08
CA THR A 604 -4.48 -26.20 42.70
C THR A 604 -4.03 -26.21 41.24
N PHE A 605 -4.71 -25.41 40.42
CA PHE A 605 -4.46 -25.21 39.00
C PHE A 605 -3.56 -23.98 38.76
N ARG A 606 -2.62 -24.10 37.82
CA ARG A 606 -1.81 -22.99 37.29
C ARG A 606 -1.68 -23.10 35.79
N GLY A 607 -1.98 -22.03 35.04
CA GLY A 607 -1.82 -22.05 33.59
C GLY A 607 -2.80 -21.15 32.87
N PHE A 608 -3.23 -21.54 31.67
CA PHE A 608 -4.00 -20.69 30.78
C PHE A 608 -5.45 -21.16 30.64
N VAL A 609 -6.39 -20.22 30.75
CA VAL A 609 -7.81 -20.42 30.44
C VAL A 609 -8.30 -19.34 29.47
N PRO A 610 -9.41 -19.58 28.75
CA PRO A 610 -10.06 -18.55 27.95
C PRO A 610 -10.46 -17.39 28.85
N LYS A 611 -10.20 -16.17 28.39
CA LYS A 611 -10.69 -14.93 29.02
C LYS A 611 -11.41 -14.07 27.99
N HIS A 612 -12.61 -13.61 28.33
CA HIS A 612 -13.34 -12.63 27.55
C HIS A 612 -12.61 -11.28 27.54
N ILE A 613 -12.53 -10.67 26.35
CA ILE A 613 -12.02 -9.30 26.20
C ILE A 613 -13.08 -8.28 26.63
N HIS A 614 -14.35 -8.69 26.79
CA HIS A 614 -15.49 -7.82 27.05
C HIS A 614 -16.43 -8.49 28.05
N THR A 615 -16.78 -7.76 29.10
CA THR A 615 -17.79 -8.15 30.08
C THR A 615 -19.16 -7.76 29.51
N GLU A 616 -19.97 -8.73 29.07
CA GLU A 616 -21.35 -8.42 28.70
C GLU A 616 -22.13 -8.05 29.97
N THR A 617 -22.56 -6.80 30.09
CA THR A 617 -23.59 -6.45 31.07
C THR A 617 -24.84 -7.21 30.67
N SER A 618 -25.19 -8.24 31.45
CA SER A 618 -26.44 -8.95 31.31
C SER A 618 -27.57 -7.93 31.33
N VAL A 619 -28.24 -7.76 30.20
CA VAL A 619 -29.48 -7.01 30.16
C VAL A 619 -30.43 -7.79 31.08
N LYS A 620 -30.75 -7.21 32.24
CA LYS A 620 -31.88 -7.69 33.04
C LYS A 620 -33.06 -7.74 32.09
N SER A 621 -33.51 -8.94 31.74
CA SER A 621 -34.78 -9.13 31.06
C SER A 621 -35.83 -8.47 31.93
N ILE A 622 -36.31 -7.31 31.48
CA ILE A 622 -37.52 -6.69 32.02
C ILE A 622 -38.65 -7.62 31.56
N THR A 623 -39.00 -8.55 32.44
CA THR A 623 -40.23 -9.34 32.36
C THR A 623 -41.42 -8.46 32.69
#